data_AF-A0A7C3DPT4-F1
#
_entry.id   AF-A0A7C3DPT4-F1
#
_cell.length_a   1.000
_cell.length_b   1.000
_cell.length_c   1.000
_cell.angle_alpha   90.00
_cell.angle_beta   90.00
_cell.angle_gamma   90.00
#
_symmetry.space_group_name_H-M   'P 1'
#
loop_
_entity.id
_entity.type
_entity.pdbx_description
1 polymer ?
#
loop_
_entity_poly.entity_id
_entity_poly.type
_entity_poly.pdbx_seq_one_letter_code
_entity_poly.pdbx_strand_id
1 'polypeptide(L)'
;RCRFRNLDGSGLVTDKSRPTTVKTRVIAGSQHIVRVDEESDKPASGQITGKLLSSIKNALKKQVDAIVFEDYDKGVVTPELISEVVAIASKKGIPITVDPKKRNFSHYKNVTLFKPNFKELISGMNIDVRRDNPAEIFNATRDFCKKQKIEKLMVTLSEHGIWIGNHKEFFALPSRVRDVADVSGAGDTVIAVTTLCLASGMDDYNIAAVSNIAGGLVCEKIGVVPVEKEELVRECKAFFG
;
A
#
# COMPACT_ATOMS: atom_id res chain seq x y z
N ARG A 1 -6.53 -9.48 17.47
CA ARG A 1 -6.91 -9.56 16.03
C ARG A 1 -6.00 -10.51 15.26
N CYS A 2 -4.67 -10.36 15.27
CA CYS A 2 -3.75 -11.29 14.56
C CYS A 2 -4.00 -12.77 14.89
N ARG A 3 -4.14 -13.11 16.18
CA ARG A 3 -4.46 -14.48 16.62
C ARG A 3 -5.74 -15.05 16.02
N PHE A 4 -6.80 -14.24 15.90
CA PHE A 4 -8.08 -14.69 15.32
C PHE A 4 -8.01 -14.93 13.82
N ARG A 5 -7.02 -14.35 13.12
CA ARG A 5 -6.78 -14.54 11.69
C ARG A 5 -5.56 -15.40 11.39
N ASN A 6 -5.05 -16.13 12.39
CA ASN A 6 -3.85 -16.96 12.30
C ASN A 6 -2.62 -16.22 11.70
N LEU A 7 -2.48 -14.93 12.02
CA LEU A 7 -1.34 -14.11 11.61
C LEU A 7 -0.26 -14.14 12.69
N ASP A 8 1.01 -14.25 12.27
CA ASP A 8 2.17 -14.15 13.16
C ASP A 8 2.23 -12.75 13.79
N GLY A 9 2.00 -12.69 15.10
CA GLY A 9 2.03 -11.46 15.90
C GLY A 9 3.34 -11.25 16.66
N SER A 10 4.37 -12.08 16.44
CA SER A 10 5.66 -11.98 17.13
C SER A 10 6.38 -10.65 16.87
N GLY A 11 6.01 -9.96 15.80
CA GLY A 11 6.54 -8.65 15.42
C GLY A 11 6.04 -7.46 16.26
N LEU A 12 5.00 -7.64 17.07
CA LEU A 12 4.30 -6.54 17.75
C LEU A 12 5.12 -5.90 18.87
N VAL A 13 5.17 -4.57 18.89
CA VAL A 13 5.82 -3.76 19.94
C VAL A 13 4.78 -2.91 20.65
N THR A 14 4.76 -2.97 21.99
CA THR A 14 3.84 -2.17 22.82
C THR A 14 4.50 -0.87 23.28
N ASP A 15 3.77 0.23 23.14
CA ASP A 15 4.12 1.55 23.67
C ASP A 15 2.99 2.03 24.59
N LYS A 16 3.28 2.18 25.89
CA LYS A 16 2.30 2.62 26.89
C LYS A 16 1.99 4.12 26.81
N SER A 17 2.81 4.90 26.11
CA SER A 17 2.66 6.35 25.99
C SER A 17 1.70 6.76 24.87
N ARG A 18 1.21 5.80 24.08
CA ARG A 18 0.29 6.05 22.96
C ARG A 18 -0.91 5.12 22.97
N PRO A 19 -2.11 5.61 22.61
CA PRO A 19 -3.26 4.74 22.40
C PRO A 19 -3.05 3.89 21.14
N THR A 20 -3.56 2.66 21.16
CA THR A 20 -3.71 1.89 19.92
C THR A 20 -4.73 2.59 19.04
N THR A 21 -4.42 2.80 17.77
CA THR A 21 -5.34 3.49 16.85
C THR A 21 -6.65 2.72 16.68
N VAL A 22 -7.76 3.35 17.04
CA VAL A 22 -9.12 2.81 16.86
C VAL A 22 -9.97 3.84 16.11
N LYS A 23 -10.68 3.34 15.08
CA LYS A 23 -11.63 4.12 14.28
C LYS A 23 -13.03 3.57 14.54
N THR A 24 -13.79 4.25 15.38
CA THR A 24 -15.16 3.84 15.76
C THR A 24 -16.15 4.58 14.88
N ARG A 25 -17.00 3.84 14.16
CA ARG A 25 -18.07 4.39 13.32
C ARG A 25 -19.42 4.10 13.98
N VAL A 26 -20.18 5.15 14.26
CA VAL A 26 -21.55 5.04 14.77
C VAL A 26 -22.51 5.18 13.59
N ILE A 27 -23.32 4.16 13.38
CA ILE A 27 -24.25 4.06 12.26
C ILE A 27 -25.66 3.91 12.85
N ALA A 28 -26.64 4.65 12.32
CA ALA A 28 -28.05 4.44 12.61
C ALA A 28 -28.83 4.25 11.30
N GLY A 29 -29.57 3.15 11.20
CA GLY A 29 -30.14 2.72 9.94
C GLY A 29 -29.06 2.58 8.87
N SER A 30 -29.21 3.29 7.75
CA SER A 30 -28.24 3.35 6.65
C SER A 30 -27.31 4.56 6.69
N GLN A 31 -27.34 5.39 7.74
CA GLN A 31 -26.57 6.64 7.81
C GLN A 31 -25.40 6.55 8.80
N HIS A 32 -24.23 7.03 8.35
CA HIS A 32 -23.10 7.29 9.24
C HIS A 32 -23.37 8.57 10.04
N ILE A 33 -23.54 8.44 11.37
CA ILE A 33 -23.79 9.57 12.25
C ILE A 33 -22.48 10.26 12.63
N VAL A 34 -21.58 9.50 13.25
CA VAL A 34 -20.33 10.04 13.79
C VAL A 34 -19.19 9.05 13.67
N ARG A 35 -17.99 9.58 13.48
CA ARG A 35 -16.73 8.85 13.55
C ARG A 35 -15.92 9.36 14.73
N VAL A 36 -15.53 8.46 15.63
CA VAL A 36 -14.67 8.74 16.78
C VAL A 36 -13.33 8.06 16.54
N ASP A 37 -12.27 8.88 16.52
CA ASP A 37 -10.92 8.43 16.21
C ASP A 37 -10.06 8.54 17.48
N GLU A 38 -9.65 7.41 18.04
CA GLU A 38 -8.72 7.35 19.17
C GLU A 38 -7.32 7.05 18.62
N GLU A 39 -6.46 8.07 18.52
CA GLU A 39 -5.16 7.91 17.89
C GLU A 39 -4.09 8.89 18.39
N SER A 40 -2.84 8.62 18.01
CA SER A 40 -1.73 9.54 18.14
C SER A 40 -0.92 9.54 16.85
N ASP A 41 -0.65 10.72 16.32
CA ASP A 41 0.17 10.96 15.13
C ASP A 41 1.60 11.42 15.46
N LYS A 42 1.92 11.52 16.77
CA LYS A 42 3.26 11.88 17.23
C LYS A 42 4.26 10.83 16.77
N PRO A 43 5.45 11.22 16.31
CA PRO A 43 6.52 10.28 15.99
C PRO A 43 6.80 9.34 17.16
N ALA A 44 7.00 8.04 16.85
CA ALA A 44 7.45 7.08 17.83
C ALA A 44 8.82 7.51 18.39
N SER A 45 9.03 7.28 19.68
CA SER A 45 10.32 7.58 20.31
C SER A 45 11.43 6.68 19.74
N GLY A 46 12.68 7.12 19.81
CA GLY A 46 13.84 6.32 19.37
C GLY A 46 13.90 4.95 20.07
N GLN A 47 13.42 4.85 21.31
CA GLN A 47 13.33 3.56 22.02
C GLN A 47 12.32 2.60 21.35
N ILE A 48 11.15 3.10 20.93
CA ILE A 48 10.14 2.29 20.24
C ILE A 48 10.61 1.93 18.83
N THR A 49 11.19 2.89 18.10
CA THR A 49 11.83 2.66 16.79
C THR A 49 12.89 1.57 16.89
N GLY A 50 13.78 1.62 17.89
CA GLY A 50 14.79 0.60 18.14
C GLY A 50 14.20 -0.79 18.41
N LYS A 51 13.12 -0.88 19.21
CA LYS A 51 12.41 -2.15 19.44
C LYS A 51 11.79 -2.71 18.16
N LEU A 52 11.17 -1.87 17.34
CA LEU A 52 10.62 -2.26 16.03
C LEU A 52 11.73 -2.78 15.11
N LEU A 53 12.86 -2.09 15.04
CA LEU A 53 14.02 -2.52 14.26
C LEU A 53 14.57 -3.88 14.71
N SER A 54 14.71 -4.10 16.03
CA SER A 54 15.13 -5.40 16.57
C SER A 54 14.14 -6.51 16.20
N SER A 55 12.84 -6.22 16.28
CA SER A 55 11.77 -7.14 15.91
C SER A 55 11.83 -7.53 14.42
N ILE A 56 11.95 -6.53 13.55
CA ILE A 56 12.09 -6.72 12.09
C ILE A 56 13.36 -7.52 11.77
N LYS A 57 14.50 -7.18 12.36
CA LYS A 57 15.76 -7.93 12.20
C LYS A 57 15.61 -9.40 12.61
N ASN A 58 14.84 -9.69 13.65
CA ASN A 58 14.57 -11.05 14.08
C ASN A 58 13.64 -11.80 13.11
N ALA A 59 12.60 -11.15 12.60
CA ALA A 59 11.71 -11.73 11.59
C ALA A 59 12.48 -12.07 10.30
N LEU A 60 13.38 -11.20 9.87
CA LEU A 60 14.23 -11.37 8.68
C LEU A 60 15.36 -12.43 8.83
N LYS A 61 15.41 -13.13 9.98
CA LYS A 61 16.22 -14.36 10.10
C LYS A 61 15.56 -15.55 9.40
N LYS A 62 14.24 -15.53 9.24
CA LYS A 62 13.50 -16.49 8.40
C LYS A 62 13.52 -16.02 6.95
N GLN A 63 13.13 -16.91 6.04
CA GLN A 63 12.86 -16.52 4.65
C GLN A 63 11.68 -15.53 4.62
N VAL A 64 11.86 -14.41 3.94
CA VAL A 64 10.85 -13.37 3.72
C VAL A 64 10.94 -12.97 2.26
N ASP A 65 9.84 -13.14 1.53
CA ASP A 65 9.82 -12.94 0.07
C ASP A 65 9.54 -11.49 -0.34
N ALA A 66 8.92 -10.70 0.55
CA ALA A 66 8.68 -9.27 0.34
C ALA A 66 8.41 -8.53 1.66
N ILE A 67 8.58 -7.21 1.65
CA ILE A 67 8.25 -6.31 2.76
C ILE A 67 7.26 -5.25 2.28
N VAL A 68 6.21 -5.01 3.06
CA VAL A 68 5.24 -3.93 2.83
C VAL A 68 5.40 -2.84 3.88
N PHE A 69 5.60 -1.60 3.43
CA PHE A 69 5.36 -0.42 4.26
C PHE A 69 3.93 0.05 4.07
N GLU A 70 3.10 -0.17 5.08
CA GLU A 70 1.76 0.39 5.16
C GLU A 70 1.79 1.64 6.04
N ASP A 71 1.93 2.81 5.42
CA ASP A 71 2.05 4.08 6.14
C ASP A 71 0.68 4.75 6.28
N TYR A 72 0.21 4.97 7.50
CA TYR A 72 -1.02 5.71 7.77
C TYR A 72 -0.77 7.11 8.36
N ASP A 73 0.48 7.59 8.35
CA ASP A 73 0.87 8.89 8.91
C ASP A 73 0.54 9.00 10.42
N LYS A 74 0.66 7.88 11.15
CA LYS A 74 0.40 7.78 12.61
C LYS A 74 1.68 7.77 13.44
N GLY A 75 2.79 8.20 12.85
CA GLY A 75 4.08 8.37 13.52
C GLY A 75 4.83 7.09 13.89
N VAL A 76 4.30 5.88 13.66
CA VAL A 76 5.04 4.61 13.82
C VAL A 76 6.15 4.52 12.78
N VAL A 77 5.82 4.80 11.51
CA VAL A 77 6.76 4.79 10.41
C VAL A 77 7.53 6.10 10.42
N THR A 78 8.78 6.04 10.86
CA THR A 78 9.69 7.19 10.92
C THR A 78 10.71 7.14 9.79
N PRO A 79 11.31 8.28 9.40
CA PRO A 79 12.41 8.30 8.43
C PRO A 79 13.56 7.34 8.78
N GLU A 80 13.90 7.23 10.07
CA GLU A 80 14.92 6.30 10.58
C GLU A 80 14.52 4.84 10.31
N LEU A 81 13.29 4.46 10.66
CA LEU A 81 12.76 3.12 10.43
C LEU A 81 12.77 2.77 8.93
N ILE A 82 12.33 3.70 8.07
CA ILE A 82 12.34 3.53 6.62
C ILE A 82 13.77 3.27 6.14
N SER A 83 14.72 4.13 6.50
CA SER A 83 16.10 4.02 6.01
C SER A 83 16.78 2.70 6.40
N GLU A 84 16.59 2.26 7.65
CA GLU A 84 17.21 1.04 8.18
C GLU A 84 16.62 -0.22 7.54
N VAL A 85 15.29 -0.29 7.41
CA VAL A 85 14.62 -1.45 6.80
C VAL A 85 14.93 -1.54 5.32
N VAL A 86 14.94 -0.42 4.58
CA VAL A 86 15.38 -0.36 3.18
C VAL A 86 16.81 -0.88 3.05
N ALA A 87 17.74 -0.43 3.91
CA ALA A 87 19.12 -0.87 3.86
C ALA A 87 19.27 -2.38 4.10
N ILE A 88 18.50 -2.94 5.03
CA ILE A 88 18.52 -4.39 5.32
C ILE A 88 17.93 -5.19 4.14
N ALA A 89 16.79 -4.75 3.61
CA ALA A 89 16.11 -5.43 2.51
C ALA A 89 16.96 -5.42 1.24
N SER A 90 17.57 -4.27 0.90
CA SER A 90 18.46 -4.12 -0.25
C SER A 90 19.66 -5.07 -0.18
N LYS A 91 20.29 -5.22 1.00
CA LYS A 91 21.39 -6.19 1.20
C LYS A 91 20.97 -7.65 1.02
N LYS A 92 19.69 -7.97 1.27
CA LYS A 92 19.14 -9.32 1.15
C LYS A 92 18.44 -9.56 -0.20
N GLY A 93 18.32 -8.55 -1.06
CA GLY A 93 17.53 -8.63 -2.28
C GLY A 93 16.03 -8.83 -2.06
N ILE A 94 15.51 -8.40 -0.91
CA ILE A 94 14.08 -8.53 -0.59
C ILE A 94 13.33 -7.32 -1.18
N PRO A 95 12.32 -7.53 -2.04
CA PRO A 95 11.57 -6.42 -2.61
C PRO A 95 10.74 -5.69 -1.55
N ILE A 96 10.64 -4.37 -1.73
CA ILE A 96 9.84 -3.49 -0.87
C ILE A 96 8.72 -2.85 -1.68
N THR A 97 7.51 -2.97 -1.17
CA THR A 97 6.34 -2.22 -1.65
C THR A 97 5.89 -1.22 -0.61
N VAL A 98 5.46 -0.03 -1.04
CA VAL A 98 5.09 1.07 -0.14
C VAL A 98 3.70 1.60 -0.46
N ASP A 99 2.82 1.69 0.53
CA ASP A 99 1.63 2.56 0.48
C ASP A 99 1.94 3.86 1.26
N PRO A 100 2.21 4.98 0.57
CA PRO A 100 2.78 6.17 1.18
C PRO A 100 1.72 7.13 1.72
N LYS A 101 2.16 8.02 2.62
CA LYS A 101 1.43 9.22 3.02
C LYS A 101 2.29 10.46 2.94
N LYS A 102 1.64 11.62 3.04
CA LYS A 102 2.24 12.95 2.86
C LYS A 102 3.52 13.15 3.66
N ARG A 103 3.54 12.81 4.96
CA ARG A 103 4.71 13.05 5.84
C ARG A 103 5.98 12.36 5.35
N ASN A 104 5.87 11.11 4.91
CA ASN A 104 7.03 10.28 4.56
C ASN A 104 7.24 10.15 3.04
N PHE A 105 6.43 10.83 2.21
CA PHE A 105 6.40 10.63 0.76
C PHE A 105 7.78 10.72 0.09
N SER A 106 8.64 11.64 0.55
CA SER A 106 9.99 11.87 0.02
C SER A 106 11.10 11.07 0.72
N HIS A 107 10.77 10.31 1.76
CA HIS A 107 11.71 9.53 2.56
C HIS A 107 11.93 8.11 2.03
N TYR A 108 10.99 7.56 1.27
CA TYR A 108 11.12 6.26 0.63
C TYR A 108 12.09 6.33 -0.56
N LYS A 109 13.24 5.66 -0.42
CA LYS A 109 14.32 5.59 -1.41
C LYS A 109 14.73 4.15 -1.64
N ASN A 110 15.18 3.79 -2.85
CA ASN A 110 15.61 2.43 -3.20
C ASN A 110 14.55 1.37 -2.89
N VAL A 111 13.29 1.62 -3.29
CA VAL A 111 12.17 0.69 -3.10
C VAL A 111 11.72 0.12 -4.43
N THR A 112 11.21 -1.11 -4.40
CA THR A 112 10.82 -1.86 -5.60
C THR A 112 9.51 -1.32 -6.18
N LEU A 113 8.51 -1.04 -5.36
CA LEU A 113 7.24 -0.49 -5.81
C LEU A 113 6.71 0.57 -4.86
N PHE A 114 6.31 1.72 -5.40
CA PHE A 114 5.71 2.81 -4.66
C PHE A 114 4.26 2.98 -5.13
N LYS A 115 3.27 2.90 -4.23
CA LYS A 115 1.84 2.84 -4.57
C LYS A 115 1.00 3.99 -3.97
N PRO A 116 1.15 5.25 -4.39
CA PRO A 116 0.22 6.30 -3.97
C PRO A 116 -1.16 6.12 -4.64
N ASN A 117 -2.21 6.67 -4.04
CA ASN A 117 -3.38 7.06 -4.80
C ASN A 117 -3.13 8.38 -5.55
N PHE A 118 -4.01 8.73 -6.49
CA PHE A 118 -3.85 9.95 -7.28
C PHE A 118 -3.70 11.21 -6.42
N LYS A 119 -4.48 11.37 -5.34
CA LYS A 119 -4.40 12.57 -4.47
C LYS A 119 -3.06 12.63 -3.72
N GLU A 120 -2.57 11.50 -3.24
CA GLU A 120 -1.26 11.37 -2.60
C GLU A 120 -0.14 11.68 -3.57
N LEU A 121 -0.25 11.23 -4.83
CA LEU A 121 0.73 11.53 -5.87
C LEU A 121 0.85 13.05 -6.11
N ILE A 122 -0.27 13.71 -6.43
CA ILE A 122 -0.32 15.15 -6.69
C ILE A 122 0.20 15.93 -5.48
N SER A 123 -0.30 15.64 -4.27
CA SER A 123 0.11 16.37 -3.06
C SER A 123 1.55 16.06 -2.64
N GLY A 124 2.02 14.83 -2.83
CA GLY A 124 3.34 14.39 -2.40
C GLY A 124 4.45 14.88 -3.32
N MET A 125 4.15 15.05 -4.60
CA MET A 125 5.08 15.56 -5.60
C MET A 125 4.93 17.05 -5.89
N ASN A 126 3.83 17.67 -5.46
CA ASN A 126 3.47 19.05 -5.80
C ASN A 126 3.44 19.28 -7.32
N ILE A 127 2.70 18.43 -8.02
CA ILE A 127 2.52 18.47 -9.48
C ILE A 127 1.05 18.70 -9.82
N ASP A 128 0.77 19.16 -11.03
CA ASP A 128 -0.57 19.27 -11.59
C ASP A 128 -0.62 18.49 -12.91
N VAL A 129 -1.33 17.37 -12.91
CA VAL A 129 -1.49 16.49 -14.08
C VAL A 129 -2.92 15.98 -14.11
N ARG A 130 -3.42 15.63 -15.30
CA ARG A 130 -4.75 15.08 -15.44
C ARG A 130 -4.80 13.59 -15.12
N ARG A 131 -5.81 13.20 -14.33
CA ARG A 131 -6.02 11.80 -13.90
C ARG A 131 -6.27 10.85 -15.07
N ASP A 132 -6.94 11.33 -16.11
CA ASP A 132 -7.32 10.60 -17.32
C ASP A 132 -6.24 10.63 -18.41
N ASN A 133 -5.07 11.22 -18.14
CA ASN A 133 -3.94 11.23 -19.07
C ASN A 133 -2.72 10.46 -18.54
N PRO A 134 -2.63 9.15 -18.84
CA PRO A 134 -1.49 8.31 -18.44
C PRO A 134 -0.11 8.83 -18.85
N ALA A 135 -0.01 9.52 -19.99
CA ALA A 135 1.26 10.06 -20.47
C ALA A 135 1.72 11.29 -19.66
N GLU A 136 0.80 12.13 -19.20
CA GLU A 136 1.12 13.23 -18.27
C GLU A 136 1.64 12.67 -16.93
N ILE A 137 1.00 11.63 -16.39
CA ILE A 137 1.47 10.93 -15.18
C ILE A 137 2.88 10.38 -15.39
N PHE A 138 3.14 9.67 -16.49
CA PHE A 138 4.47 9.13 -16.80
C PHE A 138 5.54 10.22 -16.83
N ASN A 139 5.31 11.29 -17.57
CA ASN A 139 6.28 12.38 -17.72
C ASN A 139 6.54 13.12 -16.40
N ALA A 140 5.51 13.40 -15.61
CA ALA A 140 5.64 14.13 -14.35
C ALA A 140 6.32 13.29 -13.25
N THR A 141 6.21 11.96 -13.31
CA THR A 141 6.69 11.05 -12.26
C THR A 141 8.10 10.51 -12.51
N ARG A 142 8.59 10.56 -13.75
CA ARG A 142 9.88 10.00 -14.17
C ARG A 142 11.05 10.48 -13.31
N ASP A 143 11.17 11.79 -13.13
CA ASP A 143 12.31 12.40 -12.45
C ASP A 143 12.26 12.12 -10.94
N PHE A 144 11.06 12.05 -10.35
CA PHE A 144 10.86 11.62 -8.98
C PHE A 144 11.31 10.17 -8.77
N CYS A 145 10.84 9.25 -9.63
CA CYS A 145 11.22 7.84 -9.53
C CYS A 145 12.72 7.65 -9.69
N LYS A 146 13.34 8.36 -10.65
CA LYS A 146 14.80 8.34 -10.85
C LYS A 146 15.56 8.87 -9.64
N LYS A 147 15.15 10.01 -9.09
CA LYS A 147 15.80 10.65 -7.92
C LYS A 147 15.71 9.78 -6.67
N GLN A 148 14.54 9.16 -6.43
CA GLN A 148 14.32 8.30 -5.27
C GLN A 148 14.79 6.86 -5.50
N LYS A 149 15.18 6.49 -6.72
CA LYS A 149 15.49 5.11 -7.11
C LYS A 149 14.31 4.17 -6.81
N ILE A 150 13.12 4.61 -7.19
CA ILE A 150 11.91 3.78 -7.18
C ILE A 150 11.91 3.00 -8.50
N GLU A 151 11.86 1.68 -8.42
CA GLU A 151 11.90 0.85 -9.64
C GLU A 151 10.57 0.91 -10.40
N LYS A 152 9.45 0.88 -9.67
CA LYS A 152 8.09 0.88 -10.22
C LYS A 152 7.19 1.82 -9.42
N LEU A 153 6.39 2.62 -10.11
CA LEU A 153 5.35 3.45 -9.53
C LEU A 153 4.00 2.87 -9.94
N MET A 154 3.13 2.60 -8.97
CA MET A 154 1.74 2.21 -9.21
C MET A 154 0.82 3.30 -8.67
N VAL A 155 -0.08 3.83 -9.48
CA VAL A 155 -1.03 4.85 -9.07
C VAL A 155 -2.43 4.28 -9.17
N THR A 156 -3.16 4.28 -8.05
CA THR A 156 -4.59 3.97 -8.05
C THR A 156 -5.38 5.22 -8.46
N LEU A 157 -6.19 5.10 -9.51
CA LEU A 157 -6.91 6.19 -10.16
C LEU A 157 -8.43 6.12 -9.89
N SER A 158 -8.85 5.39 -8.85
CA SER A 158 -10.27 5.21 -8.50
C SER A 158 -11.05 4.59 -9.68
N GLU A 159 -12.12 5.21 -10.14
CA GLU A 159 -12.93 4.79 -11.29
C GLU A 159 -12.13 4.62 -12.60
N HIS A 160 -10.98 5.29 -12.73
CA HIS A 160 -10.11 5.16 -13.90
C HIS A 160 -9.17 3.94 -13.82
N GLY A 161 -9.22 3.15 -12.75
CA GLY A 161 -8.46 1.91 -12.59
C GLY A 161 -7.05 2.11 -12.02
N ILE A 162 -6.06 1.42 -12.59
CA ILE A 162 -4.68 1.42 -12.12
C ILE A 162 -3.72 1.83 -13.24
N TRP A 163 -2.79 2.70 -12.91
CA TRP A 163 -1.62 2.99 -13.72
C TRP A 163 -0.39 2.36 -13.06
N ILE A 164 0.49 1.71 -13.82
CA ILE A 164 1.79 1.24 -13.35
C ILE A 164 2.86 1.65 -14.36
N GLY A 165 4.00 2.12 -13.89
CA GLY A 165 5.10 2.52 -14.78
C GLY A 165 6.46 2.29 -14.15
N ASN A 166 7.43 2.08 -15.03
CA ASN A 166 8.84 1.99 -14.71
C ASN A 166 9.61 3.08 -15.48
N HIS A 167 10.93 2.95 -15.59
CA HIS A 167 11.78 3.96 -16.25
C HIS A 167 11.70 3.94 -17.80
N LYS A 168 11.06 2.94 -18.40
CA LYS A 168 10.96 2.73 -19.86
C LYS A 168 9.54 2.84 -20.39
N GLU A 169 8.60 2.23 -19.68
CA GLU A 169 7.22 2.06 -20.15
C GLU A 169 6.22 2.17 -19.00
N PHE A 170 4.94 2.24 -19.37
CA PHE A 170 3.82 2.21 -18.44
C PHE A 170 2.63 1.43 -19.02
N PHE A 171 1.79 0.93 -18.13
CA PHE A 171 0.49 0.34 -18.43
C PHE A 171 -0.59 1.10 -17.68
N ALA A 172 -1.71 1.36 -18.35
CA ALA A 172 -2.90 1.93 -17.74
C ALA A 172 -4.06 0.97 -17.99
N LEU A 173 -4.61 0.42 -16.91
CA LEU A 173 -5.70 -0.55 -16.97
C LEU A 173 -6.96 0.11 -16.40
N PRO A 174 -8.04 0.25 -17.20
CA PRO A 174 -9.28 0.83 -16.71
C PRO A 174 -9.90 -0.04 -15.62
N SER A 175 -10.65 0.57 -14.70
CA SER A 175 -11.47 -0.20 -13.77
C SER A 175 -12.55 -0.95 -14.54
N ARG A 176 -12.91 -2.15 -14.07
CA ARG A 176 -14.11 -2.83 -14.56
C ARG A 176 -15.35 -2.18 -13.94
N VAL A 177 -16.43 -2.07 -14.71
CA VAL A 177 -17.72 -1.63 -14.19
C VAL A 177 -18.19 -2.66 -13.16
N ARG A 178 -18.48 -2.20 -11.94
CA ARG A 178 -18.88 -2.99 -10.78
C ARG A 178 -19.91 -2.21 -9.97
N ASP A 179 -20.76 -2.91 -9.23
CA ASP A 179 -21.72 -2.29 -8.32
C ASP A 179 -21.01 -1.89 -7.03
N VAL A 180 -20.42 -0.69 -7.02
CA VAL A 180 -19.61 -0.20 -5.89
C VAL A 180 -20.50 0.10 -4.68
N ALA A 181 -20.25 -0.62 -3.59
CA ALA A 181 -20.92 -0.45 -2.30
C ALA A 181 -20.11 0.42 -1.32
N ASP A 182 -18.81 0.15 -1.16
CA ASP A 182 -17.92 0.87 -0.24
C ASP A 182 -16.45 0.75 -0.70
N VAL A 183 -15.74 1.87 -0.81
CA VAL A 183 -14.33 1.89 -1.24
C VAL A 183 -13.33 1.68 -0.09
N SER A 184 -13.82 1.43 1.13
CA SER A 184 -13.00 1.27 2.33
C SER A 184 -12.10 0.04 2.25
N GLY A 185 -10.77 0.24 2.31
CA GLY A 185 -9.78 -0.86 2.31
C GLY A 185 -9.40 -1.37 0.92
N ALA A 186 -9.90 -0.74 -0.15
CA ALA A 186 -9.49 -1.06 -1.51
C ALA A 186 -7.99 -0.84 -1.72
N GLY A 187 -7.44 0.26 -1.19
CA GLY A 187 -6.00 0.56 -1.23
C GLY A 187 -5.14 -0.53 -0.57
N ASP A 188 -5.52 -0.95 0.64
CA ASP A 188 -4.87 -2.02 1.40
C ASP A 188 -4.91 -3.35 0.63
N THR A 189 -6.04 -3.64 -0.03
CA THR A 189 -6.18 -4.85 -0.88
C THR A 189 -5.26 -4.78 -2.09
N VAL A 190 -5.22 -3.62 -2.76
CA VAL A 190 -4.37 -3.41 -3.93
C VAL A 190 -2.89 -3.58 -3.57
N ILE A 191 -2.40 -2.98 -2.47
CA ILE A 191 -0.98 -3.16 -2.08
C ILE A 191 -0.69 -4.61 -1.71
N ALA A 192 -1.55 -5.26 -0.93
CA ALA A 192 -1.34 -6.65 -0.51
C ALA A 192 -1.24 -7.61 -1.71
N VAL A 193 -2.15 -7.48 -2.68
CA VAL A 193 -2.16 -8.30 -3.90
C VAL A 193 -1.00 -7.93 -4.81
N THR A 194 -0.65 -6.64 -4.91
CA THR A 194 0.52 -6.18 -5.66
C THR A 194 1.80 -6.80 -5.12
N THR A 195 1.99 -6.78 -3.80
CA THR A 195 3.16 -7.40 -3.15
C THR A 195 3.20 -8.90 -3.41
N LEU A 196 2.06 -9.59 -3.33
CA LEU A 196 1.97 -11.03 -3.60
C LEU A 196 2.39 -11.36 -5.05
N CYS A 197 1.84 -10.62 -6.03
CA CYS A 197 2.16 -10.82 -7.44
C CYS A 197 3.64 -10.54 -7.71
N LEU A 198 4.18 -9.48 -7.11
CA LEU A 198 5.58 -9.11 -7.22
C LEU A 198 6.51 -10.17 -6.61
N ALA A 199 6.19 -10.66 -5.40
CA ALA A 199 6.94 -11.74 -4.76
C ALA A 199 6.89 -13.06 -5.58
N SER A 200 5.83 -13.23 -6.38
CA SER A 200 5.66 -14.37 -7.28
C SER A 200 6.36 -14.19 -8.64
N GLY A 201 7.03 -13.06 -8.87
CA GLY A 201 7.78 -12.80 -10.11
C GLY A 201 6.92 -12.44 -11.33
N MET A 202 5.69 -11.96 -11.13
CA MET A 202 4.82 -11.52 -12.22
C MET A 202 5.33 -10.23 -12.88
N ASP A 203 5.03 -10.03 -14.16
CA ASP A 203 5.33 -8.78 -14.88
C ASP A 203 4.39 -7.63 -14.50
N ASP A 204 4.79 -6.41 -14.86
CA ASP A 204 4.12 -5.16 -14.46
C ASP A 204 2.64 -5.11 -14.93
N TYR A 205 2.35 -5.60 -16.15
CA TYR A 205 0.98 -5.62 -16.67
C TYR A 205 0.10 -6.56 -15.84
N ASN A 206 0.58 -7.78 -15.60
CA ASN A 206 -0.15 -8.80 -14.85
C ASN A 206 -0.32 -8.40 -13.37
N ILE A 207 0.68 -7.75 -12.76
CA ILE A 207 0.58 -7.15 -11.42
C ILE A 207 -0.57 -6.14 -11.40
N ALA A 208 -0.60 -5.19 -12.34
CA ALA A 208 -1.65 -4.17 -12.37
C ALA A 208 -3.04 -4.78 -12.62
N ALA A 209 -3.15 -5.77 -13.51
CA ALA A 209 -4.41 -6.43 -13.81
C ALA A 209 -5.01 -7.14 -12.59
N VAL A 210 -4.24 -8.00 -11.92
CA VAL A 210 -4.71 -8.76 -10.75
C VAL A 210 -5.04 -7.82 -9.59
N SER A 211 -4.22 -6.80 -9.35
CA SER A 211 -4.46 -5.82 -8.30
C SER A 211 -5.71 -4.95 -8.56
N ASN A 212 -5.97 -4.59 -9.83
CA ASN A 212 -7.16 -3.83 -10.22
C ASN A 212 -8.44 -4.67 -10.04
N ILE A 213 -8.39 -5.96 -10.40
CA ILE A 213 -9.49 -6.91 -10.15
C ILE A 213 -9.76 -7.01 -8.65
N ALA A 214 -8.73 -7.25 -7.84
CA ALA A 214 -8.87 -7.40 -6.40
C ALA A 214 -9.43 -6.14 -5.72
N GLY A 215 -8.93 -4.96 -6.09
CA GLY A 215 -9.43 -3.67 -5.61
C GLY A 215 -10.90 -3.45 -5.99
N GLY A 216 -11.30 -3.84 -7.21
CA GLY A 216 -12.69 -3.78 -7.65
C GLY A 216 -13.61 -4.70 -6.86
N LEU A 217 -13.20 -5.96 -6.63
CA LEU A 217 -14.00 -6.96 -5.90
C LEU A 217 -14.34 -6.55 -4.46
N VAL A 218 -13.37 -5.96 -3.75
CA VAL A 218 -13.63 -5.53 -2.36
C VAL A 218 -14.52 -4.29 -2.31
N CYS A 219 -14.55 -3.48 -3.37
CA CYS A 219 -15.44 -2.32 -3.47
C CYS A 219 -16.93 -2.71 -3.57
N GLU A 220 -17.26 -3.93 -3.96
CA GLU A 220 -18.64 -4.45 -4.07
C GLU A 220 -19.23 -4.87 -2.71
N LYS A 221 -18.43 -4.79 -1.64
CA LYS A 221 -18.79 -5.24 -0.28
C LYS A 221 -18.77 -4.06 0.68
N ILE A 222 -19.62 -4.09 1.71
CA ILE A 222 -19.68 -3.04 2.73
C ILE A 222 -18.56 -3.24 3.76
N GLY A 223 -17.79 -2.18 4.03
CA GLY A 223 -16.73 -2.17 5.03
C GLY A 223 -15.40 -2.77 4.55
N VAL A 224 -14.45 -2.87 5.48
CA VAL A 224 -13.10 -3.40 5.19
C VAL A 224 -13.12 -4.92 5.23
N VAL A 225 -13.21 -5.54 4.06
CA VAL A 225 -13.24 -7.00 3.88
C VAL A 225 -12.03 -7.47 3.07
N PRO A 226 -11.49 -8.67 3.36
CA PRO A 226 -10.47 -9.26 2.50
C PRO A 226 -11.08 -9.70 1.16
N VAL A 227 -10.26 -9.74 0.12
CA VAL A 227 -10.60 -10.43 -1.12
C VAL A 227 -10.56 -11.95 -0.90
N GLU A 228 -11.56 -12.68 -1.39
CA GLU A 228 -11.61 -14.13 -1.30
C GLU A 228 -10.80 -14.77 -2.44
N LYS A 229 -10.01 -15.79 -2.12
CA LYS A 229 -9.08 -16.42 -3.08
C LYS A 229 -9.81 -16.99 -4.29
N GLU A 230 -10.87 -17.75 -4.06
CA GLU A 230 -11.62 -18.44 -5.11
C GLU A 230 -12.32 -17.46 -6.05
N GLU A 231 -12.78 -16.33 -5.50
CA GLU A 231 -13.40 -15.23 -6.25
C GLU A 231 -12.37 -14.52 -7.11
N LEU A 232 -11.21 -14.14 -6.53
CA LEU A 232 -10.12 -13.50 -7.27
C LEU A 232 -9.60 -14.40 -8.40
N VAL A 233 -9.37 -15.69 -8.14
CA VAL A 233 -8.92 -16.64 -9.17
C VAL A 233 -9.92 -16.75 -10.32
N ARG A 234 -11.22 -16.76 -10.02
CA ARG A 234 -12.28 -16.83 -11.04
C ARG A 234 -12.27 -15.59 -11.94
N GLU A 235 -12.22 -14.40 -11.34
CA GLU A 235 -12.17 -13.14 -12.08
C GLU A 235 -10.89 -13.00 -12.90
N CYS A 236 -9.74 -13.42 -12.35
CA CYS A 236 -8.48 -13.43 -13.09
C CYS A 236 -8.56 -14.38 -14.29
N LYS A 237 -9.12 -15.59 -14.13
CA LYS A 237 -9.33 -16.51 -15.26
C LYS A 237 -10.17 -15.87 -16.36
N ALA A 238 -11.28 -15.23 -16.02
CA ALA A 238 -12.13 -14.52 -16.98
C ALA A 238 -11.49 -13.24 -17.55
N PHE A 239 -10.42 -12.71 -16.96
CA PHE A 239 -9.66 -11.59 -17.51
C PHE A 239 -8.62 -12.07 -18.53
N PHE A 240 -7.91 -13.15 -18.22
CA PHE A 240 -6.79 -13.65 -19.02
C PHE A 240 -7.17 -14.74 -20.03
N GLY A 241 -8.40 -15.27 -19.99
CA GLY A 241 -8.95 -16.31 -20.88
C GLY A 241 -10.42 -16.58 -20.61
#